data_AF-A0A7C9I124-F1
#
_entry.id   AF-A0A7C9I124-F1
#
_cell.length_a   1.000
_cell.length_b   1.000
_cell.length_c   1.000
_cell.angle_alpha   90.00
_cell.angle_beta   90.00
_cell.angle_gamma   90.00
#
_symmetry.space_group_name_H-M   'P 1'
#
loop_
_entity.id
_entity.type
_entity.pdbx_description
1 polymer ?
#
loop_
_entity_poly.entity_id
_entity_poly.type
_entity_poly.pdbx_seq_one_letter_code
_entity_poly.pdbx_strand_id
1 'polypeptide(L)'
;MSATLRLHPDAEERLRQYLQPALEVVADTTLRFLQEKLNQPGTGIHHPGLPNPSSNPGEYPAKQSGALLACLGKAKLGDGSWVVGALNSVSPVPPEAWALEFPQPPNSPVSRSTGYGARPWLSKALGDSELQAQLRAALNALR
;
A
#
# COMPACT_ATOMS: atom_id res chain seq x y z
N MET A 1 19.14 4.38 35.35
CA MET A 1 19.95 3.86 34.23
C MET A 1 19.14 2.75 33.57
N SER A 2 18.77 2.90 32.30
CA SER A 2 18.03 1.87 31.56
C SER A 2 19.04 0.97 30.85
N ALA A 3 19.13 -0.29 31.24
CA ALA A 3 19.96 -1.28 30.55
C ALA A 3 19.22 -1.73 29.29
N THR A 4 19.77 -1.43 28.11
CA THR A 4 19.21 -1.92 26.84
C THR A 4 19.68 -3.35 26.62
N LEU A 5 18.80 -4.32 26.85
CA LEU A 5 19.02 -5.71 26.45
C LEU A 5 19.07 -5.79 24.92
N ARG A 6 20.16 -6.33 24.37
CA ARG A 6 20.30 -6.65 22.94
C ARG A 6 20.41 -8.16 22.78
N LEU A 7 19.79 -8.69 21.74
CA LEU A 7 20.02 -10.07 21.33
C LEU A 7 21.48 -10.24 20.90
N HIS A 8 22.00 -11.44 21.07
CA HIS A 8 23.29 -11.81 20.48
C HIS A 8 23.18 -11.72 18.94
N PRO A 9 24.18 -11.19 18.22
CA PRO A 9 24.11 -11.01 16.77
C PRO A 9 23.69 -12.26 15.99
N ASP A 10 24.21 -13.43 16.38
CA ASP A 10 23.84 -14.71 15.75
C ASP A 10 22.37 -15.09 15.99
N ALA A 11 21.81 -14.75 17.15
CA ALA A 11 20.40 -15.01 17.45
C ALA A 11 19.49 -14.08 16.65
N GLU A 12 19.92 -12.82 16.46
CA GLU A 12 19.22 -11.86 15.61
C GLU A 12 19.23 -12.30 14.13
N GLU A 13 20.38 -12.74 13.62
CA GLU A 13 20.51 -13.24 12.24
C GLU A 13 19.61 -14.46 12.00
N ARG A 14 19.65 -15.44 12.91
CA ARG A 14 18.80 -16.65 12.81
C ARG A 14 17.32 -16.32 12.87
N LEU A 15 16.92 -15.41 13.76
CA LEU A 15 15.54 -14.95 13.86
C LEU A 15 15.12 -14.25 12.56
N ARG A 16 15.98 -13.40 11.99
CA ARG A 16 15.72 -12.72 10.72
C ARG A 16 15.51 -13.71 9.57
N GLN A 17 16.38 -14.71 9.46
CA GLN A 17 16.27 -15.77 8.45
C GLN A 17 14.98 -16.58 8.63
N TYR A 18 14.62 -16.90 9.86
CA TYR A 18 13.39 -17.65 10.17
C TYR A 18 12.12 -16.86 9.83
N LEU A 19 12.12 -15.54 10.07
CA LEU A 19 10.98 -14.67 9.78
C LEU A 19 10.89 -14.25 8.30
N GLN A 20 11.98 -14.39 7.53
CA GLN A 20 12.07 -13.95 6.14
C GLN A 20 10.91 -14.43 5.26
N PRO A 21 10.50 -15.71 5.28
CA PRO A 21 9.40 -16.20 4.45
C PRO A 21 8.06 -15.57 4.85
N ALA A 22 7.82 -15.37 6.15
CA ALA A 22 6.60 -14.75 6.64
C ALA A 22 6.52 -13.28 6.21
N LEU A 23 7.64 -12.53 6.30
CA LEU A 23 7.69 -11.13 5.85
C LEU A 23 7.46 -11.01 4.34
N GLU A 24 7.99 -11.94 3.56
CA GLU A 24 7.78 -11.96 2.12
C GLU A 24 6.31 -12.23 1.76
N VAL A 25 5.66 -13.21 2.41
CA VAL A 25 4.23 -13.49 2.22
C VAL A 25 3.36 -12.30 2.59
N VAL A 26 3.69 -11.60 3.67
CA VAL A 26 2.99 -10.35 4.05
C VAL A 26 3.12 -9.31 2.93
N ALA A 27 4.32 -9.15 2.38
CA ALA A 27 4.58 -8.19 1.31
C ALA A 27 3.80 -8.53 0.02
N ASP A 28 3.82 -9.81 -0.39
CA ASP A 28 3.08 -10.30 -1.56
C ASP A 28 1.58 -10.15 -1.42
N THR A 29 1.05 -10.51 -0.25
CA THR A 29 -0.38 -10.43 0.03
C THR A 29 -0.85 -8.98 0.01
N THR A 30 -0.08 -8.08 0.62
CA THR A 30 -0.37 -6.64 0.61
C THR A 30 -0.34 -6.06 -0.80
N LEU A 31 0.68 -6.42 -1.59
CA LEU A 31 0.80 -5.93 -2.97
C LEU A 31 -0.39 -6.38 -3.82
N ARG A 32 -0.73 -7.67 -3.76
CA ARG A 32 -1.87 -8.23 -4.50
C ARG A 32 -3.17 -7.55 -4.11
N PHE A 33 -3.41 -7.40 -2.81
CA PHE A 33 -4.59 -6.72 -2.29
C PHE A 33 -4.71 -5.29 -2.85
N LEU A 34 -3.64 -4.51 -2.82
CA LEU A 34 -3.63 -3.14 -3.35
C LEU A 34 -3.90 -3.11 -4.86
N GLN A 35 -3.28 -4.02 -5.62
CA GLN A 35 -3.52 -4.13 -7.07
C GLN A 35 -4.98 -4.49 -7.37
N GLU A 36 -5.58 -5.40 -6.61
CA GLU A 36 -6.99 -5.77 -6.75
C GLU A 36 -7.91 -4.59 -6.44
N LYS A 37 -7.72 -3.90 -5.31
CA LYS A 37 -8.51 -2.74 -4.93
C LYS A 37 -8.42 -1.61 -5.96
N LEU A 38 -7.22 -1.36 -6.49
CA LEU A 38 -7.03 -0.35 -7.53
C LEU A 38 -7.49 -0.80 -8.92
N ASN A 39 -7.90 -2.04 -9.13
CA ASN A 39 -8.48 -2.49 -10.40
C ASN A 39 -10.01 -2.61 -10.35
N GLN A 40 -10.62 -2.41 -9.18
CA GLN A 40 -12.07 -2.49 -8.99
C GLN A 40 -12.78 -1.19 -9.42
N PRO A 41 -14.00 -1.27 -9.98
CA PRO A 41 -14.80 -0.08 -10.26
C PRO A 41 -15.17 0.63 -8.95
N GLY A 42 -15.37 1.95 -9.02
CA GLY A 42 -15.91 2.72 -7.90
C GLY A 42 -17.39 2.41 -7.66
N THR A 43 -17.86 2.63 -6.43
CA THR A 43 -19.27 2.38 -6.03
C THR A 43 -20.13 3.65 -5.95
N GLY A 44 -19.53 4.81 -6.24
CA GLY A 44 -20.15 6.13 -6.17
C GLY A 44 -20.80 6.57 -7.48
N ILE A 45 -20.86 7.89 -7.67
CA ILE A 45 -21.59 8.51 -8.79
C ILE A 45 -20.84 8.27 -10.11
N HIS A 46 -21.59 7.91 -11.14
CA HIS A 46 -21.11 7.88 -12.52
C HIS A 46 -21.24 9.27 -13.15
N HIS A 47 -20.11 9.90 -13.47
CA HIS A 47 -20.09 11.21 -14.10
C HIS A 47 -20.14 11.08 -15.63
N PRO A 48 -20.92 11.91 -16.34
CA PRO A 48 -20.97 11.88 -17.79
C PRO A 48 -19.57 12.01 -18.43
N GLY A 49 -19.27 11.15 -19.40
CA GLY A 49 -17.99 11.16 -20.12
C GLY A 49 -16.85 10.37 -19.45
N LEU A 50 -17.05 9.83 -18.24
CA LEU A 50 -16.10 8.91 -17.61
C LEU A 50 -16.52 7.45 -17.86
N PRO A 51 -15.55 6.52 -18.03
CA PRO A 51 -15.85 5.11 -18.32
C PRO A 51 -16.25 4.29 -17.09
N ASN A 52 -15.97 4.77 -15.86
CA ASN A 52 -16.25 4.06 -14.62
C ASN A 52 -16.85 5.02 -13.58
N PRO A 53 -17.65 4.52 -12.62
CA PRO A 53 -18.12 5.33 -11.50
C PRO A 53 -16.97 5.78 -10.60
N SER A 54 -17.14 6.94 -9.97
CA SER A 54 -16.24 7.39 -8.90
C SER A 54 -16.35 6.48 -7.68
N SER A 55 -15.37 6.49 -6.78
CA SER A 55 -15.50 5.83 -5.47
C SER A 55 -16.16 6.76 -4.45
N ASN A 56 -16.94 6.18 -3.53
CA ASN A 56 -17.51 6.93 -2.42
C ASN A 56 -16.41 7.42 -1.46
N PRO A 57 -16.66 8.50 -0.69
CA PRO A 57 -15.73 8.94 0.35
C PRO A 57 -15.36 7.79 1.31
N GLY A 58 -14.06 7.62 1.57
CA GLY A 58 -13.54 6.57 2.44
C GLY A 58 -13.25 5.23 1.76
N GLU A 59 -13.60 5.05 0.49
CA GLU A 59 -13.23 3.88 -0.31
C GLU A 59 -11.85 4.04 -0.98
N TYR A 60 -11.30 2.93 -1.48
CA TYR A 60 -10.13 2.96 -2.35
C TYR A 60 -10.44 3.72 -3.65
N PRO A 61 -9.42 4.35 -4.28
CA PRO A 61 -9.59 4.96 -5.60
C PRO A 61 -10.19 3.98 -6.61
N ALA A 62 -11.20 4.44 -7.34
CA ALA A 62 -11.82 3.66 -8.41
C ALA A 62 -10.77 3.34 -9.47
N LYS A 63 -10.86 2.15 -10.08
CA LYS A 63 -10.05 1.62 -11.16
C LYS A 63 -8.98 2.56 -11.70
N GLN A 64 -7.76 2.37 -11.20
CA GLN A 64 -6.56 3.05 -11.66
C GLN A 64 -5.90 2.22 -12.77
N SER A 65 -5.18 2.90 -13.65
CA SER A 65 -4.49 2.26 -14.78
C SER A 65 -3.20 2.99 -15.13
N GLY A 66 -2.43 2.46 -16.07
CA GLY A 66 -1.20 3.08 -16.54
C GLY A 66 -0.16 3.21 -15.43
N ALA A 67 0.49 4.38 -15.36
CA ALA A 67 1.62 4.63 -14.49
C ALA A 67 1.34 4.40 -13.00
N LEU A 68 0.11 4.68 -12.54
CA LEU A 68 -0.23 4.57 -11.12
C LEU A 68 -0.30 3.12 -10.65
N LEU A 69 -0.93 2.25 -11.45
CA LEU A 69 -0.94 0.81 -11.16
C LEU A 69 0.43 0.19 -11.42
N ALA A 70 1.16 0.65 -12.45
CA ALA A 70 2.47 0.13 -12.80
C ALA A 70 3.57 0.43 -11.76
N CYS A 71 3.43 1.51 -10.98
CA CYS A 71 4.40 1.85 -9.94
C CYS A 71 4.18 1.09 -8.62
N LEU A 72 3.09 0.33 -8.49
CA LEU A 72 2.85 -0.51 -7.32
C LEU A 72 3.80 -1.71 -7.30
N GLY A 73 4.51 -1.90 -6.19
CA GLY A 73 5.28 -3.11 -5.98
C GLY A 73 5.74 -3.31 -4.55
N LYS A 74 6.60 -4.32 -4.38
CA LYS A 74 7.29 -4.64 -3.14
C LYS A 74 8.80 -4.63 -3.37
N ALA A 75 9.57 -4.24 -2.36
CA ALA A 75 11.03 -4.33 -2.38
C ALA A 75 11.57 -4.76 -1.03
N LYS A 76 12.60 -5.60 -1.05
CA LYS A 76 13.35 -5.98 0.14
C LYS A 76 14.42 -4.93 0.43
N LEU A 77 14.49 -4.45 1.67
CA LEU A 77 15.50 -3.51 2.13
C LEU A 77 16.76 -4.24 2.61
N GLY A 78 17.86 -3.48 2.75
CA GLY A 78 19.16 -4.03 3.16
C GLY A 78 19.18 -4.64 4.56
N ASP A 79 18.24 -4.26 5.43
CA ASP A 79 18.05 -4.82 6.78
C ASP A 79 17.16 -6.09 6.79
N GLY A 80 16.71 -6.55 5.61
CA GLY A 80 15.85 -7.72 5.44
C GLY A 80 14.35 -7.45 5.60
N SER A 81 13.95 -6.22 5.91
CA SER A 81 12.54 -5.81 5.90
C SER A 81 12.00 -5.67 4.48
N TRP A 82 10.68 -5.55 4.36
CA TRP A 82 10.01 -5.34 3.08
C TRP A 82 9.22 -4.04 3.10
N VAL A 83 9.27 -3.31 1.99
CA VAL A 83 8.39 -2.18 1.71
C VAL A 83 7.39 -2.56 0.62
N VAL A 84 6.17 -2.08 0.74
CA VAL A 84 5.11 -2.25 -0.27
C VAL A 84 4.46 -0.89 -0.51
N GLY A 85 4.25 -0.53 -1.78
CA GLY A 85 3.58 0.71 -2.15
C GLY A 85 3.93 1.18 -3.56
N ALA A 86 3.84 2.50 -3.79
CA ALA A 86 4.30 3.12 -5.02
C ALA A 86 5.82 3.32 -4.97
N LEU A 87 6.57 2.55 -5.77
CA LEU A 87 8.03 2.46 -5.68
C LEU A 87 8.70 2.85 -7.01
N ASN A 88 9.59 3.85 -6.96
CA ASN A 88 10.40 4.25 -8.12
C ASN A 88 11.32 3.13 -8.63
N SER A 89 11.66 2.17 -7.78
CA SER A 89 12.43 0.97 -8.16
C SER A 89 11.66 -0.01 -9.04
N VAL A 90 10.33 0.13 -9.11
CA VAL A 90 9.45 -0.71 -9.94
C VAL A 90 9.11 0.03 -11.24
N SER A 91 8.64 1.26 -11.12
CA SER A 91 8.35 2.17 -12.23
C SER A 91 8.33 3.61 -11.69
N PRO A 92 8.64 4.64 -12.49
CA PRO A 92 8.57 6.03 -12.05
C PRO A 92 7.21 6.34 -11.40
N VAL A 93 7.24 6.76 -10.13
CA VAL A 93 6.03 7.08 -9.36
C VAL A 93 5.47 8.40 -9.89
N PRO A 94 4.26 8.41 -10.47
CA PRO A 94 3.69 9.62 -11.01
C PRO A 94 3.30 10.60 -9.87
N PRO A 95 3.37 11.93 -10.09
CA PRO A 95 2.90 12.91 -9.11
C PRO A 95 1.47 12.66 -8.60
N GLU A 96 0.63 12.07 -9.44
CA GLU A 96 -0.74 11.67 -9.15
C GLU A 96 -0.84 10.64 -8.02
N ALA A 97 0.17 9.78 -7.82
CA ALA A 97 0.18 8.81 -6.73
C ALA A 97 0.32 9.50 -5.35
N TRP A 98 1.23 10.47 -5.26
CA TRP A 98 1.33 11.37 -4.11
C TRP A 98 0.08 12.22 -3.96
N ALA A 99 -0.53 12.58 -5.10
CA ALA A 99 -1.70 13.42 -5.13
C ALA A 99 -2.92 12.77 -4.48
N LEU A 100 -3.08 11.48 -4.75
CA LEU A 100 -4.13 10.65 -4.17
C LEU A 100 -3.87 10.40 -2.68
N GLU A 101 -2.63 10.10 -2.29
CA GLU A 101 -2.35 9.67 -0.91
C GLU A 101 -2.48 10.80 0.12
N PHE A 102 -2.02 12.01 -0.20
CA PHE A 102 -1.92 13.10 0.77
C PHE A 102 -2.83 14.29 0.44
N PRO A 103 -3.47 14.91 1.47
CA PRO A 103 -4.16 16.17 1.30
C PRO A 103 -3.20 17.24 0.76
N GLN A 104 -3.74 18.21 0.03
CA GLN A 104 -2.96 19.22 -0.68
C GLN A 104 -2.04 20.01 0.28
N PRO A 105 -0.70 20.03 0.06
CA PRO A 105 0.15 21.01 0.72
C PRO A 105 -0.14 22.41 0.14
N PRO A 106 0.06 23.51 0.90
CA PRO A 106 -0.42 24.86 0.54
C PRO A 106 -0.03 25.38 -0.86
N ASN A 107 1.02 24.83 -1.49
CA ASN A 107 1.56 25.27 -2.78
C ASN A 107 1.38 24.26 -3.93
N SER A 108 0.58 23.21 -3.76
CA SER A 108 0.36 22.22 -4.83
C SER A 108 -0.42 22.83 -6.00
N PRO A 109 0.00 22.61 -7.27
CA PRO A 109 -0.70 23.10 -8.45
C PRO A 109 -2.04 22.38 -8.71
N VAL A 110 -2.32 21.30 -7.98
CA VAL A 110 -3.57 20.53 -8.06
C VAL A 110 -4.40 20.77 -6.80
N SER A 111 -5.58 21.38 -6.96
CA SER A 111 -6.53 21.66 -5.87
C SER A 111 -7.27 20.40 -5.42
N ARG A 112 -7.28 20.08 -4.12
CA ARG A 112 -7.91 18.86 -3.55
C ARG A 112 -8.76 19.14 -2.31
N SER A 113 -9.22 20.38 -2.15
CA SER A 113 -10.03 20.86 -1.01
C SER A 113 -11.52 20.47 -1.07
N THR A 114 -11.94 19.74 -2.11
CA THR A 114 -13.32 19.26 -2.26
C THR A 114 -13.52 17.93 -1.54
N GLY A 115 -14.77 17.46 -1.36
CA GLY A 115 -15.07 16.11 -0.86
C GLY A 115 -14.51 14.97 -1.73
N TYR A 116 -14.03 15.31 -2.93
CA TYR A 116 -13.29 14.46 -3.86
C TYR A 116 -11.76 14.51 -3.65
N GLY A 117 -11.30 15.11 -2.54
CA GLY A 117 -9.90 15.26 -2.16
C GLY A 117 -9.16 13.94 -1.95
N ALA A 118 -7.95 14.03 -1.38
CA ALA A 118 -7.05 12.89 -1.17
C ALA A 118 -7.79 11.61 -0.74
N ARG A 119 -7.48 10.52 -1.45
CA ARG A 119 -7.98 9.17 -1.20
C ARG A 119 -6.78 8.36 -0.70
N PRO A 120 -6.47 8.42 0.61
CA PRO A 120 -5.36 7.66 1.17
C PRO A 120 -5.62 6.18 0.88
N TRP A 121 -4.78 5.60 0.06
CA TRP A 121 -4.94 4.26 -0.49
C TRP A 121 -3.85 3.35 0.05
N LEU A 122 -2.65 3.88 0.28
CA LEU A 122 -1.57 3.19 0.99
C LEU A 122 -1.80 3.23 2.50
N SER A 123 -2.04 4.41 3.08
CA SER A 123 -2.26 4.54 4.53
C SER A 123 -3.54 3.86 5.00
N LYS A 124 -4.57 3.80 4.15
CA LYS A 124 -5.81 3.06 4.45
C LYS A 124 -5.56 1.56 4.62
N ALA A 125 -4.67 0.97 3.82
CA ALA A 125 -4.36 -0.45 3.91
C ALA A 125 -3.83 -0.86 5.30
N LEU A 126 -3.14 0.04 6.02
CA LEU A 126 -2.63 -0.24 7.37
C LEU A 126 -3.74 -0.66 8.35
N GLY A 127 -4.93 -0.06 8.22
CA GLY A 127 -6.08 -0.33 9.08
C GLY A 127 -7.18 -1.17 8.42
N ASP A 128 -6.95 -1.72 7.23
CA ASP A 128 -7.98 -2.41 6.46
C ASP A 128 -8.25 -3.81 6.99
N SER A 129 -9.45 -4.06 7.52
CA SER A 129 -9.81 -5.34 8.13
C SER A 129 -9.80 -6.51 7.16
N GLU A 130 -10.08 -6.28 5.88
CA GLU A 130 -10.03 -7.30 4.85
C GLU A 130 -8.58 -7.72 4.58
N LEU A 131 -7.68 -6.74 4.45
CA LEU A 131 -6.25 -7.02 4.33
C LEU A 131 -5.74 -7.78 5.57
N GLN A 132 -6.10 -7.34 6.78
CA GLN A 132 -5.69 -8.02 8.01
C GLN A 132 -6.18 -9.48 8.07
N ALA A 133 -7.39 -9.76 7.56
CA ALA A 133 -7.91 -11.11 7.47
C ALA A 133 -7.11 -11.97 6.46
N GLN A 134 -6.82 -11.41 5.27
CA GLN A 134 -6.02 -12.10 4.25
C GLN A 134 -4.60 -12.39 4.73
N LEU A 135 -3.95 -11.45 5.43
CA LEU A 135 -2.62 -11.63 6.00
C LEU A 135 -2.59 -12.78 7.01
N ARG A 136 -3.56 -12.85 7.92
CA ARG A 136 -3.66 -13.95 8.89
C ARG A 136 -3.84 -15.30 8.20
N ALA A 137 -4.71 -15.36 7.18
CA ALA A 137 -4.93 -16.57 6.40
C ALA A 137 -3.65 -17.03 5.69
N ALA A 138 -2.94 -16.11 5.02
CA ALA A 138 -1.70 -16.39 4.31
C ALA A 138 -0.58 -16.89 5.26
N LEU A 139 -0.45 -16.26 6.43
CA LEU A 139 0.52 -16.68 7.44
C LEU A 139 0.20 -18.05 8.05
N ASN A 140 -1.08 -18.39 8.21
CA ASN A 140 -1.47 -19.71 8.69
C ASN A 140 -1.17 -20.83 7.67
N ALA A 141 -1.18 -20.51 6.37
CA ALA A 141 -0.87 -21.46 5.30
C ALA A 141 0.63 -21.75 5.15
N LEU A 142 1.50 -20.99 5.82
CA LEU A 142 2.95 -21.24 5.87
C LEU A 142 3.36 -22.28 6.91
N ARG A 143 2.43 -22.73 7.76
CA ARG A 143 2.65 -23.77 8.77
C ARG A 143 2.52 -25.16 8.17
#